data_AF-M5BX04-F1
#
_entry.id   AF-M5BX04-F1
#
_cell.length_a   1.000
_cell.length_b   1.000
_cell.length_c   1.000
_cell.angle_alpha   90.00
_cell.angle_beta   90.00
_cell.angle_gamma   90.00
#
_symmetry.space_group_name_H-M   'P 1'
#
loop_
_entity.id
_entity.type
_entity.pdbx_description
1 polymer ?
#
loop_
_entity_poly.entity_id
_entity_poly.type
_entity_poly.pdbx_seq_one_letter_code
_entity_poly.pdbx_strand_id
1 'polypeptide(L)'
;MKYPRAASANDITVLKFANVLEQLETEFYKQALAKFKESDFTAAGFVSASVPVEQFNSIATDEATHTSTLASVLRSLGQEPVSGCQFDFNAALTDVQTMAPIARLVENPAIKLS
;
A
#
# COMPACT_ATOMS: atom_id res chain seq x y z
N MET A 1 -30.94 22.42 8.32
CA MET A 1 -29.61 22.67 7.71
C MET A 1 -28.56 21.94 8.54
N LYS A 2 -28.08 20.77 8.09
CA LYS A 2 -26.94 20.08 8.73
C LYS A 2 -25.68 20.76 8.22
N TYR A 3 -24.99 21.53 9.07
CA TYR A 3 -23.64 21.97 8.75
C TYR A 3 -22.74 20.73 8.78
N PRO A 4 -22.09 20.33 7.66
CA PRO A 4 -21.08 19.28 7.74
C PRO A 4 -20.03 19.74 8.74
N ARG A 5 -19.66 18.86 9.68
CA ARG A 5 -18.50 19.15 10.54
C ARG A 5 -17.29 19.30 9.63
N ALA A 6 -16.61 20.44 9.70
CA ALA A 6 -15.29 20.56 9.12
C ALA A 6 -14.37 19.51 9.75
N ALA A 7 -13.53 18.86 8.94
CA ALA A 7 -12.51 17.95 9.44
C ALA A 7 -11.61 18.69 10.44
N SER A 8 -11.37 18.07 11.59
CA SER A 8 -10.46 18.61 12.60
C SER A 8 -9.00 18.49 12.12
N ALA A 9 -8.08 19.21 12.76
CA ALA A 9 -6.65 19.06 12.48
C ALA A 9 -6.16 17.61 12.72
N ASN A 10 -6.76 16.90 13.67
CA ASN A 10 -6.46 15.50 13.94
C ASN A 10 -6.93 14.61 12.79
N ASP A 11 -8.13 14.85 12.25
CA ASP A 11 -8.65 14.11 11.09
C ASP A 11 -7.74 14.30 9.86
N ILE A 12 -7.28 15.53 9.62
CA ILE A 12 -6.31 15.80 8.54
C ILE A 12 -4.98 15.08 8.78
N THR A 13 -4.52 15.02 10.02
CA THR A 13 -3.27 14.32 10.37
C THR A 13 -3.38 12.82 10.08
N VAL A 14 -4.48 12.19 10.49
CA VAL A 14 -4.75 10.77 10.22
C VAL A 14 -4.86 10.53 8.71
N LEU A 15 -5.58 11.37 7.98
CA LEU A 15 -5.70 11.24 6.51
C LEU A 15 -4.36 11.36 5.78
N LYS A 16 -3.47 12.27 6.24
CA LYS A 16 -2.12 12.39 5.67
C LYS A 16 -1.25 11.19 6.01
N PHE A 17 -1.36 10.66 7.24
CA PHE A 17 -0.65 9.45 7.64
C PHE A 17 -1.09 8.25 6.79
N ALA A 18 -2.40 8.02 6.68
CA ALA A 18 -2.96 6.98 5.81
C ALA A 18 -2.49 7.18 4.35
N ASN A 19 -2.50 8.42 3.84
CA ASN A 19 -2.02 8.68 2.47
C ASN A 19 -0.55 8.31 2.26
N VAL A 20 0.30 8.36 3.29
CA VAL A 20 1.69 7.88 3.20
C VAL A 20 1.76 6.36 3.25
N LEU A 21 0.96 5.71 4.10
CA LEU A 21 0.89 4.25 4.16
C LEU A 21 0.44 3.64 2.83
N GLU A 22 -0.62 4.20 2.23
CA GLU A 22 -1.10 3.71 0.92
C GLU A 22 -0.05 3.92 -0.19
N GLN A 23 0.75 5.00 -0.12
CA GLN A 23 1.88 5.21 -1.03
C GLN A 23 3.01 4.21 -0.82
N LEU A 24 3.32 3.87 0.44
CA LEU A 24 4.31 2.86 0.81
C LEU A 24 3.91 1.50 0.21
N GLU A 25 2.67 1.07 0.42
CA GLU A 25 2.16 -0.21 -0.06
C GLU A 25 2.04 -0.26 -1.58
N THR A 26 1.50 0.78 -2.21
CA THR A 26 1.44 0.91 -3.68
C THR A 26 2.83 0.73 -4.30
N GLU A 27 3.85 1.41 -3.75
CA GLU A 27 5.20 1.32 -4.29
C GLU A 27 5.87 -0.02 -3.95
N PHE A 28 5.59 -0.59 -2.76
CA PHE A 28 6.07 -1.93 -2.37
C PHE A 28 5.58 -3.00 -3.35
N TYR A 29 4.26 -3.07 -3.61
CA TYR A 29 3.69 -4.07 -4.51
C TYR A 29 4.14 -3.85 -5.96
N LYS A 30 4.23 -2.60 -6.40
CA LYS A 30 4.76 -2.28 -7.74
C LYS A 30 6.19 -2.78 -7.92
N GLN A 31 7.07 -2.56 -6.93
CA GLN A 31 8.45 -3.05 -7.00
C GLN A 31 8.54 -4.58 -6.86
N ALA A 32 7.73 -5.18 -5.99
CA ALA A 32 7.68 -6.63 -5.83
C ALA A 32 7.23 -7.35 -7.11
N LEU A 33 6.14 -6.88 -7.74
CA LEU A 33 5.62 -7.42 -9.01
C LEU A 33 6.57 -7.17 -10.19
N ALA A 34 7.34 -6.09 -10.18
CA ALA A 34 8.36 -5.85 -11.18
C ALA A 34 9.60 -6.75 -11.02
N LYS A 35 9.91 -7.14 -9.77
CA LYS A 35 11.11 -7.92 -9.43
C LYS A 35 10.91 -9.42 -9.55
N PHE A 36 9.83 -9.94 -8.98
CA PHE A 36 9.60 -11.39 -8.84
C PHE A 36 8.72 -11.93 -9.97
N LYS A 37 9.12 -13.07 -10.50
CA LYS A 37 8.38 -13.84 -11.52
C LYS A 37 7.80 -15.10 -10.88
N GLU A 38 6.85 -15.74 -11.56
CA GLU A 38 6.24 -16.99 -11.09
C GLU A 38 7.28 -18.06 -10.69
N SER A 39 8.39 -18.16 -11.42
CA SER A 39 9.49 -19.07 -11.09
C SER A 39 10.09 -18.85 -9.70
N ASP A 40 10.13 -17.60 -9.22
CA ASP A 40 10.65 -17.26 -7.90
C ASP A 40 9.69 -17.74 -6.80
N PHE A 41 8.37 -17.67 -7.05
CA PHE A 41 7.37 -18.22 -6.14
C PHE A 41 7.43 -19.75 -6.10
N THR A 42 7.58 -20.41 -7.25
CA THR A 42 7.78 -21.86 -7.29
C THR A 42 9.06 -22.27 -6.57
N ALA A 43 10.18 -21.54 -6.77
CA ALA A 43 11.43 -21.77 -6.07
C ALA A 43 11.33 -21.55 -4.55
N ALA A 44 10.44 -20.66 -4.12
CA ALA A 44 10.12 -20.44 -2.71
C ALA A 44 9.19 -21.50 -2.11
N GLY A 45 8.77 -22.50 -2.88
CA GLY A 45 7.97 -23.63 -2.40
C GLY A 45 6.46 -23.44 -2.52
N PHE A 46 5.99 -22.42 -3.25
CA PHE A 46 4.56 -22.27 -3.52
C PHE A 46 4.09 -23.33 -4.52
N VAL A 47 3.03 -24.06 -4.14
CA VAL A 47 2.43 -25.12 -4.97
C VAL A 47 1.83 -24.57 -6.27
N SER A 48 1.28 -23.35 -6.21
CA SER A 48 0.86 -22.58 -7.38
C SER A 48 1.37 -21.16 -7.25
N ALA A 49 2.17 -20.72 -8.24
CA ALA A 49 2.67 -19.35 -8.32
C ALA A 49 1.59 -18.36 -8.78
N SER A 50 0.55 -18.81 -9.50
CA SER A 50 -0.49 -17.92 -10.02
C SER A 50 -1.32 -17.31 -8.90
N VAL A 51 -1.61 -18.07 -7.83
CA VAL A 51 -2.43 -17.61 -6.70
C VAL A 51 -1.82 -16.39 -5.99
N PRO A 52 -0.56 -16.41 -5.51
CA PRO A 52 0.03 -15.23 -4.88
C PRO A 52 0.24 -14.08 -5.86
N VAL A 53 0.54 -14.35 -7.13
CA VAL A 53 0.72 -13.31 -8.15
C VAL A 53 -0.60 -12.59 -8.44
N GLU A 54 -1.70 -13.33 -8.63
CA GLU A 54 -3.04 -12.75 -8.80
C GLU A 54 -3.44 -11.92 -7.57
N GLN A 55 -3.20 -12.44 -6.37
CA GLN A 55 -3.48 -11.73 -5.13
C GLN A 55 -2.70 -10.41 -5.05
N PHE A 56 -1.41 -10.41 -5.37
CA PHE A 56 -0.59 -9.20 -5.36
C PHE A 56 -1.01 -8.18 -6.42
N ASN A 57 -1.45 -8.63 -7.59
CA ASN A 57 -2.02 -7.72 -8.61
C ASN A 57 -3.33 -7.08 -8.13
N SER A 58 -4.20 -7.84 -7.45
CA SER A 58 -5.42 -7.29 -6.86
C SER A 58 -5.08 -6.23 -5.82
N ILE A 59 -4.21 -6.56 -4.86
CA ILE A 59 -3.81 -5.64 -3.79
C ILE A 59 -3.18 -4.38 -4.37
N ALA A 60 -2.25 -4.50 -5.33
CA ALA A 60 -1.64 -3.34 -6.00
C ALA A 60 -2.67 -2.39 -6.64
N THR A 61 -3.77 -2.94 -7.16
CA THR A 61 -4.87 -2.16 -7.74
C THR A 61 -5.68 -1.45 -6.66
N ASP A 62 -5.94 -2.13 -5.54
CA ASP A 62 -6.66 -1.59 -4.39
C ASP A 62 -5.86 -0.42 -3.77
N GLU A 63 -4.56 -0.60 -3.51
CA GLU A 63 -3.74 0.45 -2.87
C GLU A 63 -3.53 1.68 -3.77
N ALA A 64 -3.45 1.48 -5.09
CA ALA A 64 -3.46 2.60 -6.03
C ALA A 64 -4.79 3.37 -5.98
N THR A 65 -5.91 2.66 -5.82
CA THR A 65 -7.23 3.24 -5.65
C THR A 65 -7.35 3.98 -4.33
N HIS A 66 -6.87 3.41 -3.23
CA HIS A 66 -6.84 4.07 -1.91
C HIS A 66 -5.98 5.34 -1.93
N THR A 67 -4.77 5.26 -2.50
CA THR A 67 -3.86 6.40 -2.66
C THR A 67 -4.54 7.56 -3.40
N SER A 68 -5.16 7.28 -4.55
CA SER A 68 -5.85 8.30 -5.35
C SER A 68 -7.10 8.86 -4.66
N THR A 69 -7.83 8.02 -3.92
CA THR A 69 -8.99 8.40 -3.13
C THR A 69 -8.61 9.33 -1.98
N LEU A 70 -7.61 8.96 -1.17
CA LEU A 70 -7.13 9.79 -0.07
C LEU A 70 -6.57 11.12 -0.55
N ALA A 71 -5.84 11.13 -1.67
CA ALA A 71 -5.38 12.36 -2.28
C ALA A 71 -6.55 13.26 -2.72
N SER A 72 -7.63 12.68 -3.24
CA SER A 72 -8.83 13.43 -3.63
C SER A 72 -9.58 13.98 -2.41
N VAL A 73 -9.70 13.19 -1.34
CA VAL A 73 -10.31 13.60 -0.07
C VAL A 73 -9.54 14.76 0.55
N LEU A 74 -8.21 14.66 0.66
CA LEU A 74 -7.37 15.75 1.18
C LEU A 74 -7.58 17.05 0.40
N ARG A 75 -7.58 16.99 -0.94
CA ARG A 75 -7.85 18.18 -1.78
C ARG A 75 -9.24 18.76 -1.56
N SER A 76 -10.26 17.92 -1.42
CA SER A 76 -11.63 18.37 -1.13
C SER A 76 -11.77 19.06 0.24
N LEU A 77 -10.85 18.76 1.16
CA LEU A 77 -10.73 19.41 2.47
C LEU A 77 -9.78 20.63 2.44
N GLY A 78 -9.33 21.06 1.25
CA GLY A 78 -8.41 22.18 1.08
C GLY A 78 -6.99 21.88 1.57
N GLN A 79 -6.59 20.61 1.62
CA GLN A 79 -5.25 20.16 2.00
C GLN A 79 -4.50 19.60 0.79
N GLU A 80 -3.18 19.74 0.79
CA GLU A 80 -2.34 19.06 -0.19
C GLU A 80 -2.05 17.60 0.24
N PRO A 81 -2.18 16.63 -0.68
CA PRO A 81 -1.72 15.27 -0.46
C PRO A 81 -0.22 15.21 -0.19
N VAL A 82 0.21 14.21 0.56
CA VAL A 82 1.64 13.98 0.77
C VAL A 82 2.26 13.49 -0.54
N SER A 83 3.43 14.01 -0.89
CA SER A 83 4.12 13.69 -2.14
C SER A 83 5.64 13.69 -1.94
N GLY A 84 6.37 13.10 -2.89
CA GLY A 84 7.83 13.05 -2.86
C GLY A 84 8.41 11.98 -1.91
N CYS A 85 7.57 11.07 -1.40
CA CYS A 85 8.03 9.93 -0.62
C CYS A 85 8.94 9.03 -1.46
N GLN A 86 10.05 8.60 -0.87
CA GLN A 86 10.95 7.61 -1.43
C GLN A 86 11.07 6.46 -0.44
N PHE A 87 10.95 5.24 -0.94
CA PHE A 87 10.99 4.03 -0.13
C PHE A 87 12.06 3.09 -0.65
N ASP A 88 12.89 2.58 0.27
CA ASP A 88 13.91 1.58 -0.04
C ASP A 88 13.43 0.21 0.45
N PHE A 89 13.12 -0.66 -0.51
CA PHE A 89 12.68 -2.03 -0.25
C PHE A 89 13.75 -3.07 -0.55
N ASN A 90 15.02 -2.68 -0.75
CA ASN A 90 16.10 -3.61 -1.11
C ASN A 90 16.22 -4.78 -0.12
N ALA A 91 16.10 -4.50 1.18
CA ALA A 91 16.13 -5.53 2.22
C ALA A 91 14.85 -6.37 2.30
N ALA A 92 13.71 -5.82 1.90
CA ALA A 92 12.42 -6.51 1.94
C ALA A 92 12.17 -7.37 0.69
N LEU A 93 12.86 -7.07 -0.42
CA LEU A 93 12.68 -7.72 -1.71
C LEU A 93 13.87 -8.61 -2.09
N THR A 94 14.60 -9.18 -1.14
CA THR A 94 15.75 -10.05 -1.44
C THR A 94 15.34 -11.35 -2.14
N ASP A 95 14.28 -11.99 -1.66
CA ASP A 95 13.66 -13.20 -2.19
C ASP A 95 12.18 -13.28 -1.79
N VAL A 96 11.44 -14.22 -2.38
CA VAL A 96 10.00 -14.39 -2.10
C VAL A 96 9.76 -14.85 -0.66
N GLN A 97 10.65 -15.65 -0.07
CA GLN A 97 10.54 -16.09 1.33
C GLN A 97 10.64 -14.94 2.33
N THR A 98 11.41 -13.90 2.01
CA THR A 98 11.56 -12.68 2.80
C THR A 98 10.41 -11.70 2.54
N MET A 99 10.05 -11.51 1.27
CA MET A 99 9.03 -10.56 0.84
C MET A 99 7.63 -10.97 1.28
N ALA A 100 7.24 -12.25 1.14
CA ALA A 100 5.85 -12.66 1.37
C ALA A 100 5.36 -12.46 2.82
N PRO A 101 6.15 -12.74 3.88
CA PRO A 101 5.80 -12.37 5.24
C PRO A 101 5.67 -10.86 5.46
N ILE A 102 6.50 -10.05 4.80
CA ILE A 102 6.43 -8.58 4.87
C ILE A 102 5.16 -8.07 4.19
N ALA A 103 4.85 -8.60 2.99
CA ALA A 103 3.60 -8.32 2.29
C ALA A 103 2.38 -8.61 3.18
N ARG A 104 2.39 -9.72 3.92
CA ARG A 104 1.32 -10.02 4.87
C ARG A 104 1.27 -9.04 6.05
N LEU A 105 2.43 -8.56 6.50
CA LEU A 105 2.51 -7.63 7.63
C LEU A 105 1.96 -6.26 7.26
N VAL A 106 2.32 -5.71 6.11
CA VAL A 106 1.83 -4.38 5.68
C VAL A 106 0.32 -4.37 5.52
N GLU A 107 -0.27 -5.47 5.04
CA GLU A 107 -1.73 -5.65 4.93
C GLU A 107 -2.47 -5.83 6.27
N ASN A 108 -1.77 -5.88 7.40
CA ASN A 108 -2.41 -6.09 8.68
C ASN A 108 -3.35 -4.92 9.01
N PRO A 109 -4.63 -5.16 9.36
CA PRO A 109 -5.56 -4.09 9.70
C PRO A 109 -5.08 -3.18 10.85
N ALA A 110 -4.22 -3.67 11.75
CA ALA A 110 -3.62 -2.81 12.77
C ALA A 110 -2.65 -1.75 12.21
N ILE A 111 -2.05 -2.01 11.05
CA ILE A 111 -1.22 -1.06 10.30
C ILE A 111 -2.11 -0.16 9.43
N LYS A 112 -3.16 -0.71 8.80
CA LYS A 112 -4.08 0.06 7.96
C LYS A 112 -5.08 0.96 8.72
N LEU A 113 -5.37 0.70 10.00
CA LEU A 113 -6.40 1.41 10.80
C LEU A 113 -5.84 2.32 11.91
N SER A 114 -4.53 2.58 11.94
CA SER A 114 -3.94 3.58 12.86
C SER A 114 -3.97 4.98 12.28
#